data_AF-A0A392PUD0-F1
#
_entry.id   AF-A0A392PUD0-F1
#
_cell.length_a   1.000
_cell.length_b   1.000
_cell.length_c   1.000
_cell.angle_alpha   90.00
_cell.angle_beta   90.00
_cell.angle_gamma   90.00
#
_symmetry.space_group_name_H-M   'P 1'
#
loop_
_entity.id
_entity.type
_entity.pdbx_description
1 polymer ?
#
loop_
_entity_poly.entity_id
_entity_poly.type
_entity_poly.pdbx_seq_one_letter_code
_entity_poly.pdbx_strand_id
1 'polypeptide(L)'
;LDEMKQVFKVSKNSSMEKMIVNSLNECERVPSKSEVKRCVGSLEDMIDFATSILGRNVTVRSTKNVNGSNKNIMLSQVRGINHGKVIESVSCHQTMFPYLLYYCHSVPKGRVYEADLLDPQSKVKINRGVAICHLDTTSWSPIHGAFVELGYGPGRIEVCHWIFENDMIWTIAD
;
A
#
# COMPACT_ATOMS: atom_id res chain seq x y z
N LEU A 1 10.10 -8.14 -21.56
CA LEU A 1 11.33 -7.96 -20.76
C LEU A 1 12.53 -7.51 -21.59
N ASP A 2 12.90 -8.20 -22.66
CA ASP A 2 14.11 -7.86 -23.44
C ASP A 2 14.10 -6.44 -24.04
N GLU A 3 12.96 -6.01 -24.61
CA GLU A 3 12.79 -4.65 -25.12
C GLU A 3 13.01 -3.60 -24.02
N MET A 4 12.43 -3.80 -22.83
CA MET A 4 12.63 -2.90 -21.69
C MET A 4 14.08 -2.83 -21.24
N LYS A 5 14.79 -3.97 -21.26
CA LYS A 5 16.22 -4.01 -20.93
C LYS A 5 17.03 -3.21 -21.95
N GLN A 6 16.65 -3.22 -23.22
CA GLN A 6 17.29 -2.39 -24.25
C GLN A 6 17.00 -0.90 -24.03
N VAL A 7 15.73 -0.53 -23.84
CA VAL A 7 15.29 0.86 -23.65
C VAL A 7 15.96 1.49 -22.43
N PHE A 8 15.95 0.79 -21.29
CA PHE A 8 16.53 1.28 -20.04
C PHE A 8 18.01 0.94 -19.86
N LYS A 9 18.66 0.35 -20.89
CA LYS A 9 20.08 -0.05 -20.87
C LYS A 9 20.45 -0.88 -19.63
N VAL A 10 19.64 -1.89 -19.34
CA VAL A 10 19.73 -2.72 -18.14
C VAL A 10 20.72 -3.87 -18.36
N SER A 11 21.80 -3.88 -17.57
CA SER A 11 22.76 -4.98 -17.56
C SER A 11 22.13 -6.29 -17.11
N LYS A 12 22.56 -7.40 -17.72
CA LYS A 12 22.14 -8.75 -17.34
C LYS A 12 22.51 -9.06 -15.88
N ASN A 13 21.62 -9.71 -15.15
CA ASN A 13 21.72 -10.08 -13.73
C ASN A 13 21.92 -8.90 -12.76
N SER A 14 21.61 -7.67 -13.19
CA SER A 14 21.72 -6.49 -12.34
C SER A 14 20.59 -6.41 -11.30
N SER A 15 20.78 -5.58 -10.27
CA SER A 15 19.71 -5.21 -9.34
C SER A 15 18.53 -4.57 -10.06
N MET A 16 18.80 -3.73 -11.06
CA MET A 16 17.79 -3.10 -11.90
C MET A 16 16.94 -4.12 -12.67
N GLU A 17 17.57 -5.16 -13.24
CA GLU A 17 16.83 -6.24 -13.90
C GLU A 17 15.88 -6.94 -12.91
N LYS A 18 16.36 -7.28 -11.71
CA LYS A 18 15.54 -7.91 -10.68
C LYS A 18 14.36 -7.02 -10.25
N MET A 19 14.58 -5.71 -10.11
CA MET A 19 13.53 -4.74 -9.78
C MET A 19 12.45 -4.69 -10.87
N ILE A 20 12.85 -4.63 -12.15
CA ILE A 20 11.91 -4.65 -13.28
C ILE A 20 11.11 -5.95 -13.29
N VAL A 21 11.77 -7.10 -13.16
CA VAL A 21 11.10 -8.41 -13.15
C VAL A 21 10.10 -8.51 -12.00
N ASN A 22 10.48 -8.09 -10.78
CA ASN A 22 9.59 -8.10 -9.64
C ASN A 22 8.37 -7.19 -9.84
N SER A 23 8.58 -6.00 -10.39
CA SER A 23 7.50 -5.04 -10.68
C SER A 23 6.52 -5.61 -11.70
N LEU A 24 7.04 -6.21 -12.79
CA LEU A 24 6.21 -6.85 -13.80
C LEU A 24 5.42 -8.02 -13.21
N ASN A 25 6.05 -8.86 -12.39
CA ASN A 25 5.37 -9.97 -11.73
C ASN A 25 4.18 -9.48 -10.86
N GLU A 26 4.35 -8.41 -10.09
CA GLU A 26 3.24 -7.83 -9.30
C GLU A 26 2.15 -7.20 -10.18
N CYS A 27 2.54 -6.52 -11.26
CA CYS A 27 1.59 -5.92 -12.18
C CYS A 27 0.78 -6.96 -12.97
N GLU A 28 1.44 -8.02 -13.44
CA GLU A 28 0.88 -9.02 -14.36
C GLU A 28 0.26 -10.22 -13.66
N ARG A 29 0.56 -10.45 -12.36
CA ARG A 29 -0.08 -11.57 -11.63
C ARG A 29 -1.60 -11.47 -11.72
N VAL A 30 -2.27 -12.60 -11.68
CA VAL A 30 -3.73 -12.61 -11.58
C VAL A 30 -4.15 -12.00 -10.23
N PRO A 31 -5.19 -11.15 -10.18
CA PRO A 31 -5.72 -10.65 -8.92
C PRO A 31 -6.17 -11.78 -8.00
N SER A 32 -5.98 -11.62 -6.69
CA SER A 32 -6.55 -12.53 -5.70
C SER A 32 -8.08 -12.48 -5.75
N LYS A 33 -8.74 -13.49 -5.16
CA LYS A 33 -10.20 -13.49 -5.05
C LYS A 33 -10.67 -12.22 -4.31
N SER A 34 -11.57 -11.48 -4.95
CA SER A 34 -12.11 -10.19 -4.49
C SER A 34 -11.13 -9.01 -4.50
N GLU A 35 -9.94 -9.19 -5.09
CA GLU A 35 -9.01 -8.09 -5.36
C GLU A 35 -9.30 -7.51 -6.75
N VAL A 36 -9.33 -6.18 -6.84
CA VAL A 36 -9.23 -5.47 -8.12
C VAL A 36 -7.91 -4.73 -8.10
N LYS A 37 -7.07 -4.89 -9.13
CA LYS A 37 -5.75 -4.24 -9.18
C LYS A 37 -5.42 -3.70 -10.56
N ARG A 38 -4.54 -2.70 -10.59
CA ARG A 38 -4.00 -2.08 -11.80
C ARG A 38 -2.64 -1.47 -11.49
N CYS A 39 -1.67 -1.66 -12.38
CA CYS A 39 -0.48 -0.83 -12.37
C CYS A 39 -0.69 0.43 -13.20
N VAL A 40 -0.31 1.58 -12.65
CA VAL A 40 -0.53 2.90 -13.26
C VAL A 40 0.78 3.68 -13.30
N GLY A 41 1.01 4.39 -14.40
CA GLY A 41 2.23 5.19 -14.62
C GLY A 41 2.03 6.69 -14.39
N SER A 42 0.82 7.12 -14.07
CA SER A 42 0.42 8.51 -13.94
C SER A 42 -0.52 8.73 -12.75
N LEU A 43 -0.65 9.98 -12.31
CA LEU A 43 -1.59 10.33 -11.25
C LEU A 43 -3.03 10.29 -11.78
N GLU A 44 -3.23 10.66 -13.04
CA GLU A 44 -4.52 10.65 -13.73
C GLU A 44 -5.10 9.23 -13.76
N ASP A 45 -4.30 8.24 -14.19
CA ASP A 45 -4.72 6.83 -14.19
C ASP A 45 -5.00 6.31 -12.77
N MET A 46 -4.28 6.82 -11.78
CA MET A 46 -4.49 6.48 -10.37
C MET A 46 -5.84 7.00 -9.87
N ILE A 47 -6.17 8.25 -10.18
CA ILE A 47 -7.46 8.87 -9.83
C ILE A 47 -8.60 8.14 -10.55
N ASP A 48 -8.44 7.84 -11.84
CA ASP A 48 -9.42 7.10 -12.62
C ASP A 48 -9.66 5.71 -12.03
N PHE A 49 -8.59 5.00 -11.64
CA PHE A 49 -8.71 3.72 -10.97
C PHE A 49 -9.44 3.85 -9.63
N ALA A 50 -9.01 4.76 -8.74
CA ALA A 50 -9.62 4.94 -7.43
C ALA A 50 -11.11 5.30 -7.53
N THR A 51 -11.46 6.22 -8.42
CA THR A 51 -12.85 6.68 -8.60
C THR A 51 -13.73 5.67 -9.32
N SER A 52 -13.16 4.78 -10.14
CA SER A 52 -13.90 3.66 -10.74
C SER A 52 -14.40 2.64 -9.70
N ILE A 53 -13.70 2.53 -8.56
CA ILE A 53 -14.05 1.61 -7.47
C ILE A 53 -14.91 2.31 -6.42
N LEU A 54 -14.49 3.49 -5.96
CA LEU A 54 -15.08 4.16 -4.80
C LEU A 54 -16.13 5.23 -5.16
N GLY A 55 -16.33 5.49 -6.45
CA GLY A 55 -17.10 6.64 -6.92
C GLY A 55 -16.29 7.94 -6.91
N ARG A 56 -16.96 9.07 -7.16
CA ARG A 56 -16.28 10.37 -7.37
C ARG A 56 -15.94 11.12 -6.08
N ASN A 57 -16.64 10.84 -4.98
CA ASN A 57 -16.45 11.55 -3.72
C ASN A 57 -15.42 10.81 -2.86
N VAL A 58 -14.15 11.05 -3.14
CA VAL A 58 -13.03 10.32 -2.53
C VAL A 58 -12.04 11.26 -1.83
N THR A 59 -11.40 10.72 -0.79
CA THR A 59 -10.32 11.40 -0.07
C THR A 59 -9.06 10.52 -0.12
N VAL A 60 -7.95 11.11 -0.55
CA VAL A 60 -6.62 10.48 -0.53
C VAL A 60 -5.87 10.80 0.76
N ARG A 61 -5.15 9.83 1.30
CA ARG A 61 -4.30 9.98 2.49
C ARG A 61 -2.98 9.25 2.30
N SER A 62 -1.94 9.77 2.94
CA SER A 62 -0.62 9.16 3.06
C SER A 62 0.03 9.55 4.38
N THR A 63 1.01 8.76 4.84
CA THR A 63 1.83 9.13 5.99
C THR A 63 2.62 10.39 5.65
N LYS A 64 2.68 11.36 6.58
CA LYS A 64 3.18 12.70 6.28
C LYS A 64 4.67 12.75 5.93
N ASN A 65 5.49 11.92 6.57
CA ASN A 65 6.94 11.83 6.30
C ASN A 65 7.53 10.52 6.83
N VAL A 66 8.85 10.35 6.72
CA VAL A 66 9.57 9.15 7.20
C VAL A 66 10.02 9.20 8.67
N ASN A 67 9.71 10.27 9.42
CA ASN A 67 10.12 10.36 10.82
C ASN A 67 9.45 9.26 11.66
N GLY A 68 10.25 8.57 12.46
CA GLY A 68 9.82 7.40 13.26
C GLY A 68 10.07 6.06 12.56
N SER A 69 10.40 6.06 11.27
CA SER A 69 10.81 4.84 10.56
C SER A 69 12.02 4.18 11.25
N ASN A 70 11.97 2.86 11.42
CA ASN A 70 12.98 2.04 12.10
C ASN A 70 13.32 2.48 13.54
N LYS A 71 12.39 3.17 14.21
CA LYS A 71 12.55 3.62 15.61
C LYS A 71 11.33 3.23 16.42
N ASN A 72 11.50 3.17 17.74
CA ASN A 72 10.35 3.10 18.64
C ASN A 72 9.58 4.42 18.56
N ILE A 73 8.25 4.31 18.44
CA ILE A 73 7.33 5.42 18.43
C ILE A 73 6.27 5.22 19.51
N MET A 74 5.64 6.30 19.94
CA MET A 74 4.44 6.24 20.77
C MET A 74 3.24 6.70 19.94
N LEU A 75 2.17 5.92 19.96
CA LEU A 75 0.89 6.33 19.38
C LEU A 75 0.15 7.23 20.36
N SER A 76 -0.47 8.28 19.85
CA SER A 76 -1.38 9.12 20.63
C SER A 76 -2.79 9.06 20.05
N GLN A 77 -3.31 10.15 19.47
CA GLN A 77 -4.62 10.15 18.85
C GLN A 77 -4.65 9.17 17.67
N VAL A 78 -5.54 8.17 17.74
CA VAL A 78 -5.84 7.24 16.64
C VAL A 78 -7.29 7.49 16.21
N ARG A 79 -7.47 7.85 14.94
CA ARG A 79 -8.76 8.12 14.33
C ARG A 79 -9.06 7.09 13.25
N GLY A 80 -10.13 6.33 13.42
CA GLY A 80 -10.68 5.49 12.36
C GLY A 80 -11.37 6.36 11.30
N ILE A 81 -10.99 6.19 10.04
CA ILE A 81 -11.66 6.82 8.91
C ILE A 81 -13.07 6.24 8.76
N ASN A 82 -14.05 7.01 8.30
CA ASN A 82 -15.45 6.57 8.20
C ASN A 82 -16.00 6.02 9.52
N HIS A 83 -15.65 6.67 10.65
CA HIS A 83 -15.99 6.25 12.01
C HIS A 83 -15.44 4.84 12.38
N GLY A 84 -14.33 4.42 11.77
CA GLY A 84 -13.72 3.11 12.02
C GLY A 84 -14.50 1.93 11.46
N LYS A 85 -15.46 2.18 10.56
CA LYS A 85 -16.21 1.13 9.87
C LYS A 85 -15.30 0.32 8.96
N VAL A 86 -15.73 -0.92 8.70
CA VAL A 86 -15.14 -1.71 7.61
C VAL A 86 -15.55 -1.05 6.30
N ILE A 87 -14.56 -0.71 5.48
CA ILE A 87 -14.74 0.01 4.23
C ILE A 87 -14.00 -0.69 3.10
N GLU A 88 -14.47 -0.44 1.88
CA GLU A 88 -13.67 -0.63 0.69
C GLU A 88 -12.72 0.57 0.53
N SER A 89 -11.49 0.31 0.13
CA SER A 89 -10.45 1.33 -0.05
C SER A 89 -9.51 0.91 -1.16
N VAL A 90 -8.94 1.89 -1.86
CA VAL A 90 -7.94 1.66 -2.89
C VAL A 90 -6.57 2.09 -2.36
N SER A 91 -5.64 1.16 -2.25
CA SER A 91 -4.24 1.45 -1.91
C SER A 91 -3.40 1.45 -3.18
N CYS A 92 -2.50 2.42 -3.31
CA CYS A 92 -1.54 2.53 -4.40
C CYS A 92 -0.13 2.62 -3.82
N HIS A 93 0.70 1.65 -4.18
CA HIS A 93 2.04 1.48 -3.67
C HIS A 93 3.07 1.82 -4.74
N GLN A 94 4.02 2.68 -4.41
CA GLN A 94 5.10 2.99 -5.36
C GLN A 94 5.97 1.75 -5.54
N THR A 95 6.14 1.32 -6.78
CA THR A 95 6.96 0.16 -7.12
C THR A 95 8.33 0.61 -7.61
N MET A 96 9.38 -0.15 -7.28
CA MET A 96 10.75 0.13 -7.75
C MET A 96 10.90 -0.20 -9.24
N PHE A 97 10.78 0.82 -10.09
CA PHE A 97 10.84 0.69 -11.53
C PHE A 97 11.64 1.85 -12.16
N PRO A 98 12.23 1.70 -13.38
CA PRO A 98 13.02 2.75 -14.03
C PRO A 98 12.29 4.07 -14.29
N TYR A 99 10.95 4.07 -14.21
CA TYR A 99 10.12 5.26 -14.21
C TYR A 99 9.00 5.11 -13.17
N LEU A 100 8.21 6.17 -12.96
CA LEU A 100 7.13 6.17 -11.99
C LEU A 100 6.10 5.06 -12.29
N LEU A 101 5.96 4.12 -11.36
CA LEU A 101 5.00 3.04 -11.47
C LEU A 101 4.37 2.80 -10.10
N TYR A 102 3.05 2.80 -10.07
CA TYR A 102 2.27 2.45 -8.90
C TYR A 102 1.55 1.14 -9.12
N TYR A 103 1.65 0.26 -8.13
CA TYR A 103 0.79 -0.89 -7.98
C TYR A 103 -0.44 -0.48 -7.17
N CYS A 104 -1.60 -0.37 -7.80
CA CYS A 104 -2.86 -0.04 -7.13
C CYS A 104 -3.73 -1.28 -6.97
N HIS A 105 -4.40 -1.41 -5.82
CA HIS A 105 -5.39 -2.45 -5.58
C HIS A 105 -6.49 -2.03 -4.61
N SER A 106 -7.65 -2.68 -4.73
CA SER A 106 -8.78 -2.60 -3.80
C SER A 106 -9.06 -3.97 -3.20
N VAL A 107 -9.35 -3.98 -1.90
CA VAL A 107 -9.94 -5.12 -1.20
C VAL A 107 -11.08 -4.63 -0.29
N PRO A 108 -12.22 -5.36 -0.20
CA PRO A 108 -13.46 -4.81 0.36
C PRO A 108 -13.55 -4.83 1.89
N LYS A 109 -12.63 -5.48 2.60
CA LYS A 109 -12.71 -5.72 4.05
C LYS A 109 -11.54 -5.09 4.81
N GLY A 110 -11.36 -3.78 4.63
CA GLY A 110 -10.32 -2.99 5.28
C GLY A 110 -10.84 -2.07 6.39
N ARG A 111 -9.95 -1.67 7.30
CA ARG A 111 -10.12 -0.47 8.15
C ARG A 111 -8.93 0.44 7.98
N VAL A 112 -9.17 1.74 7.85
CA VAL A 112 -8.13 2.76 7.69
C VAL A 112 -8.09 3.65 8.91
N TYR A 113 -6.88 3.97 9.36
CA TYR A 113 -6.64 4.81 10.53
C TYR A 113 -5.65 5.92 10.21
N GLU A 114 -5.86 7.09 10.80
CA GLU A 114 -4.84 8.13 10.96
C GLU A 114 -4.38 8.15 12.40
N ALA A 115 -3.07 8.20 12.63
CA ALA A 115 -2.48 8.20 13.95
C ALA A 115 -1.39 9.26 14.09
N ASP A 116 -1.37 9.93 15.23
CA ASP A 116 -0.28 10.82 15.61
C ASP A 116 0.87 10.01 16.22
N LEU A 117 2.04 10.08 15.59
CA LEU A 117 3.25 9.37 16.01
C LEU A 117 4.12 10.35 16.81
N LEU A 118 4.42 9.99 18.04
CA LEU A 118 5.21 10.79 18.97
C LEU A 118 6.59 10.15 19.18
N ASP A 119 7.59 10.99 19.45
CA ASP A 119 8.85 10.53 20.02
C ASP A 119 8.60 9.98 21.45
N PRO A 120 9.06 8.76 21.79
CA PRO A 120 8.74 8.14 23.07
C PRO A 120 9.25 8.89 24.30
N GLN A 121 10.34 9.66 24.18
CA GLN A 121 10.97 10.35 25.31
C GLN A 121 10.38 11.75 25.50
N SER A 122 10.42 12.57 24.46
CA SER A 122 9.97 13.97 24.50
C SER A 122 8.45 14.11 24.41
N LYS A 123 7.74 13.07 23.96
CA LYS A 123 6.29 13.08 23.66
C LYS A 123 5.88 14.11 22.59
N VAL A 124 6.84 14.67 21.87
CA VAL A 124 6.58 15.60 20.77
C VAL A 124 6.08 14.82 19.56
N LYS A 125 5.07 15.36 18.86
CA LYS A 125 4.59 14.80 17.60
C LYS A 125 5.65 14.93 16.52
N ILE A 126 6.15 13.78 16.07
CA ILE A 126 7.17 13.69 15.02
C ILE A 126 6.55 13.44 13.64
N ASN A 127 5.35 12.85 13.61
CA ASN A 127 4.71 12.47 12.36
C ASN A 127 3.18 12.28 12.50
N ARG A 128 2.48 12.18 11.37
CA ARG A 128 1.11 11.68 11.25
C ARG A 128 1.15 10.49 10.30
N GLY A 129 0.91 9.30 10.83
CA GLY A 129 0.87 8.04 10.10
C GLY A 129 -0.53 7.71 9.60
N VAL A 130 -0.59 7.00 8.48
CA VAL A 130 -1.81 6.36 7.98
C VAL A 130 -1.55 4.85 7.98
N ALA A 131 -2.50 4.08 8.49
CA ALA A 131 -2.42 2.62 8.50
C ALA A 131 -3.69 2.00 7.92
N ILE A 132 -3.54 0.85 7.29
CA ILE A 132 -4.65 -0.01 6.88
C ILE A 132 -4.53 -1.35 7.58
N CYS A 133 -5.67 -1.90 8.01
CA CYS A 133 -5.80 -3.27 8.48
C CYS A 133 -6.70 -4.05 7.53
N HIS A 134 -6.18 -5.17 7.02
CA HIS A 134 -6.89 -6.15 6.21
C HIS A 134 -7.50 -7.20 7.14
N LEU A 135 -8.83 -7.20 7.26
CA LEU A 135 -9.54 -8.05 8.23
C LEU A 135 -9.82 -9.46 7.71
N ASP A 136 -9.77 -9.65 6.40
CA ASP A 136 -9.97 -10.95 5.76
C ASP A 136 -8.82 -11.23 4.80
N THR A 137 -7.92 -12.10 5.24
CA THR A 137 -6.72 -12.50 4.48
C THR A 137 -6.86 -13.90 3.87
N THR A 138 -8.08 -14.45 3.84
CA THR A 138 -8.33 -15.83 3.41
C THR A 138 -7.92 -16.09 1.96
N SER A 139 -8.04 -15.09 1.10
CA SER A 139 -7.67 -15.17 -0.33
C SER A 139 -6.22 -14.80 -0.63
N TRP A 140 -5.43 -14.49 0.40
CA TRP A 140 -4.03 -14.12 0.22
C TRP A 140 -3.18 -15.35 -0.09
N SER A 141 -2.10 -15.14 -0.84
CA SER A 141 -1.13 -16.20 -1.13
C SER A 141 -0.50 -16.72 0.17
N PRO A 142 -0.35 -18.04 0.38
CA PRO A 142 0.34 -18.58 1.56
C PRO A 142 1.80 -18.10 1.70
N ILE A 143 2.42 -17.68 0.60
CA ILE A 143 3.78 -17.15 0.56
C ILE A 143 3.83 -15.62 0.57
N HIS A 144 2.71 -14.96 0.88
CA HIS A 144 2.67 -13.50 0.99
C HIS A 144 3.65 -13.00 2.05
N GLY A 145 4.36 -11.88 1.79
CA GLY A 145 5.43 -11.41 2.68
C GLY A 145 4.99 -11.22 4.14
N ALA A 146 3.76 -10.76 4.37
CA ALA A 146 3.18 -10.65 5.71
C ALA A 146 3.12 -11.99 6.47
N PHE A 147 2.85 -13.10 5.78
CA PHE A 147 2.79 -14.43 6.38
C PHE A 147 4.17 -15.02 6.65
N VAL A 148 5.13 -14.72 5.77
CA VAL A 148 6.54 -15.08 5.97
C VAL A 148 7.09 -14.38 7.22
N GLU A 149 6.78 -13.09 7.40
CA GLU A 149 7.27 -12.31 8.53
C GLU A 149 6.55 -12.65 9.84
N LEU A 150 5.21 -12.77 9.82
CA LEU A 150 4.42 -12.97 11.04
C LEU A 150 4.28 -14.43 11.46
N GLY A 151 4.59 -15.40 10.59
CA GLY A 151 4.51 -16.83 10.90
C GLY A 151 3.10 -17.42 10.91
N TYR A 152 2.17 -16.83 10.15
CA TYR A 152 0.78 -17.28 10.03
C TYR A 152 0.41 -17.58 8.58
N GLY A 153 -0.74 -18.22 8.36
CA GLY A 153 -1.26 -18.50 7.02
C GLY A 153 -2.53 -17.70 6.66
N PRO A 154 -3.03 -17.85 5.42
CA PRO A 154 -4.25 -17.19 4.96
C PRO A 154 -5.44 -17.40 5.91
N GLY A 155 -6.15 -16.30 6.23
CA GLY A 155 -7.36 -16.32 7.05
C GLY A 155 -7.14 -16.62 8.55
N ARG A 156 -5.87 -16.73 8.99
CA ARG A 156 -5.55 -16.98 10.41
C ARG A 156 -5.37 -15.70 11.24
N ILE A 157 -5.05 -14.59 10.57
CA ILE A 157 -4.78 -13.30 11.20
C ILE A 157 -5.31 -12.15 10.35
N GLU A 158 -5.60 -11.04 11.02
CA GLU A 158 -5.70 -9.73 10.39
C GLU A 158 -4.28 -9.20 10.15
N VAL A 159 -4.06 -8.51 9.03
CA VAL A 159 -2.75 -7.92 8.71
C VAL A 159 -2.89 -6.41 8.64
N CYS A 160 -2.19 -5.70 9.52
CA CYS A 160 -2.10 -4.25 9.50
C CYS A 160 -0.72 -3.79 9.03
N HIS A 161 -0.67 -2.72 8.25
CA HIS A 161 0.57 -2.07 7.89
C HIS A 161 0.39 -0.56 7.73
N TRP A 162 1.49 0.18 7.86
CA TRP A 162 1.54 1.60 7.54
C TRP A 162 1.47 1.80 6.02
N ILE A 163 0.84 2.89 5.61
CA ILE A 163 0.95 3.46 4.27
C ILE A 163 2.19 4.35 4.28
N PHE A 164 3.15 4.14 3.38
CA PHE A 164 4.38 4.93 3.35
C PHE A 164 4.16 6.33 2.75
N GLU A 165 5.13 7.24 2.92
CA GLU A 165 5.06 8.64 2.46
C GLU A 165 4.71 8.78 0.96
N ASN A 166 5.21 7.87 0.12
CA ASN A 166 4.94 7.88 -1.31
C ASN A 166 3.80 6.95 -1.74
N ASP A 167 3.25 6.18 -0.80
CA ASP A 167 2.07 5.37 -1.03
C ASP A 167 0.82 6.18 -0.72
N MET A 168 -0.30 5.79 -1.29
CA MET A 168 -1.57 6.48 -1.14
C MET A 168 -2.67 5.50 -0.81
N ILE A 169 -3.60 5.92 0.04
CA ILE A 169 -4.86 5.22 0.26
C ILE A 169 -6.03 6.15 0.01
N TRP A 170 -6.95 5.69 -0.84
CA TRP A 170 -8.18 6.37 -1.18
C TRP A 170 -9.35 5.72 -0.45
N THR A 171 -10.21 6.54 0.12
CA THR A 171 -11.48 6.11 0.74
C THR A 171 -12.61 6.97 0.18
N ILE A 172 -13.85 6.50 0.32
CA ILE A 172 -15.01 7.39 0.21
C ILE A 172 -14.85 8.51 1.25
N ALA A 173 -15.15 9.75 0.85
CA ALA A 173 -15.09 10.90 1.73
C ALA A 173 -16.19 10.83 2.82
N ASP A 174 -15.80 11.19 4.05
CA ASP A 174 -16.67 11.22 5.23
C ASP A 174 -17.66 12.42 5.19
#